data_AF-A0A7X0V3A4-F1
#
_entry.id   AF-A0A7X0V3A4-F1
#
_cell.length_a   1.000
_cell.length_b   1.000
_cell.length_c   1.000
_cell.angle_alpha   90.00
_cell.angle_beta   90.00
_cell.angle_gamma   90.00
#
_symmetry.space_group_name_H-M   'P 1'
#
loop_
_entity.id
_entity.type
_entity.pdbx_description
1 polymer ?
#
loop_
_entity_poly.entity_id
_entity_poly.type
_entity_poly.pdbx_seq_one_letter_code
_entity_poly.pdbx_strand_id
1 'polypeptide(L)' 'MATNRPAGDGHRNGAVRKRSQTFNPQTERWVKRDTETGRFMDQKSDGKPFKGVRKER' A
#
# COMPACT_ATOMS: atom_id res chain seq x y z
N MET A 1 3.04 -19.58 -33.97
CA MET A 1 3.84 -18.40 -33.57
C MET A 1 3.63 -18.17 -32.08
N ALA A 2 4.70 -18.08 -31.28
CA ALA A 2 4.60 -17.80 -29.86
C ALA A 2 4.42 -16.29 -29.65
N THR A 3 3.25 -15.86 -29.18
CA THR A 3 2.97 -14.46 -28.89
C THR A 3 3.63 -14.10 -27.55
N ASN A 4 4.82 -13.48 -27.61
CA ASN A 4 5.41 -12.83 -26.44
C ASN A 4 4.53 -11.62 -26.05
N ARG A 5 3.55 -11.84 -25.17
CA ARG A 5 2.78 -10.76 -24.54
C ARG A 5 3.76 -9.83 -23.83
N PRO A 6 3.67 -8.50 -24.01
CA PRO A 6 4.56 -7.58 -23.30
C PRO A 6 4.42 -7.82 -21.80
N ALA A 7 5.53 -8.16 -21.15
CA ALA A 7 5.55 -8.39 -19.72
C ALA A 7 5.21 -7.10 -18.98
N GLY A 8 4.15 -7.13 -18.17
CA GLY A 8 3.98 -6.24 -17.03
C GLY A 8 3.58 -4.81 -17.37
N ASP A 9 2.33 -4.50 -17.10
CA ASP A 9 1.81 -3.15 -16.86
C ASP A 9 2.45 -2.47 -15.61
N GLY A 10 3.50 -3.05 -15.02
CA GLY A 10 4.16 -2.55 -13.80
C GLY A 10 3.27 -2.63 -12.57
N HIS A 11 2.12 -3.31 -12.65
CA HIS A 11 1.18 -3.40 -11.55
C HIS A 11 1.51 -4.62 -10.67
N ARG A 12 1.54 -4.42 -9.35
CA ARG A 12 1.71 -5.52 -8.40
C ARG A 12 0.44 -6.38 -8.41
N ASN A 13 0.59 -7.65 -8.76
CA ASN A 13 -0.46 -8.64 -8.58
C ASN A 13 -0.54 -9.06 -7.11
N GLY A 14 -1.57 -8.60 -6.41
CA GLY A 14 -1.90 -9.02 -5.04
C GLY A 14 -1.61 -8.00 -3.94
N ALA A 15 -2.07 -8.33 -2.73
CA ALA A 15 -1.98 -7.46 -1.56
C ALA A 15 -0.55 -7.37 -0.98
N VAL A 16 -0.19 -6.20 -0.48
CA VAL A 16 1.11 -5.97 0.18
C VAL A 16 1.07 -6.53 1.60
N ARG A 17 1.65 -7.72 1.80
CA ARG A 17 1.60 -8.46 3.08
C ARG A 17 2.46 -7.85 4.19
N LYS A 18 3.60 -7.25 3.86
CA LYS A 18 4.55 -6.63 4.82
C LYS A 18 4.21 -5.18 5.20
N ARG A 19 3.01 -4.73 4.85
CA ARG A 19 2.55 -3.36 5.08
C ARG A 19 1.15 -3.38 5.66
N SER A 20 0.93 -2.46 6.57
CA SER A 20 -0.38 -2.12 7.09
C SER A 20 -0.58 -0.61 6.98
N GLN A 21 -1.81 -0.16 7.09
CA GLN A 21 -2.14 1.27 7.11
C GLN A 21 -3.10 1.59 8.24
N THR A 22 -2.91 2.75 8.83
CA THR A 22 -3.79 3.31 9.88
C THR A 22 -4.24 4.70 9.48
N PHE A 23 -5.41 5.11 9.96
CA PHE A 23 -5.95 6.45 9.74
C PHE A 23 -5.49 7.37 10.87
N ASN A 24 -4.86 8.49 10.51
CA ASN A 24 -4.50 9.52 11.47
C ASN A 24 -5.62 10.59 11.50
N PRO A 25 -6.42 10.69 12.58
CA PRO A 25 -7.52 11.64 12.67
C PRO A 25 -7.06 13.10 12.82
N GLN A 26 -5.82 13.36 13.22
CA GLN A 26 -5.30 14.73 13.38
C GLN A 26 -4.97 15.39 12.04
N THR A 27 -4.61 14.58 11.04
CA THR A 27 -4.23 15.05 9.70
C THR A 27 -5.18 14.58 8.62
N GLU A 28 -6.22 13.83 9.01
CA GLU A 28 -7.21 13.18 8.15
C GLU A 28 -6.60 12.37 6.99
N ARG A 29 -5.46 11.72 7.27
CA ARG A 29 -4.66 11.03 6.26
C ARG A 29 -4.32 9.61 6.66
N TRP A 30 -4.11 8.77 5.65
CA TRP A 30 -3.67 7.40 5.84
C TRP A 30 -2.15 7.32 5.93
N VAL A 31 -1.65 6.59 6.92
CA VAL A 31 -0.23 6.37 7.15
C VAL A 31 0.08 4.90 6.97
N LYS A 32 1.16 4.61 6.23
CA LYS A 32 1.70 3.28 6.02
C LYS A 32 2.64 2.92 7.15
N ARG A 33 2.45 1.73 7.71
CA ARG A 33 3.27 1.16 8.76
C ARG A 33 3.94 -0.12 8.27
N ASP A 34 5.19 -0.29 8.66
CA ASP A 34 5.91 -1.54 8.49
C ASP A 34 5.42 -2.55 9.53
N THR A 35 5.01 -3.74 9.10
CA THR A 35 4.40 -4.73 9.99
C THR A 35 5.42 -5.56 10.77
N GLU A 36 6.70 -5.53 10.37
CA GLU A 36 7.79 -6.25 11.02
C GLU A 36 8.44 -5.37 12.10
N THR A 37 8.65 -4.09 11.80
CA THR A 37 9.33 -3.13 12.70
C THR A 37 8.38 -2.20 13.45
N GLY A 38 7.12 -2.10 13.01
CA GLY A 38 6.13 -1.18 13.60
C GLY A 38 6.36 0.30 13.28
N ARG A 39 7.34 0.63 12.43
CA ARG A 39 7.68 2.02 12.09
C ARG A 39 6.66 2.61 11.12
N PHE A 40 6.31 3.89 11.32
CA PHE A 40 5.60 4.68 10.32
C PHE A 40 6.59 5.05 9.20
N MET A 41 6.15 4.89 7.96
CA MET A 41 7.03 5.08 6.81
C MET A 41 6.60 6.23 5.91
N ASP A 42 5.31 6.28 5.58
CA ASP A 42 4.84 7.13 4.48
C ASP A 42 3.40 7.56 4.75
N GLN A 43 3.09 8.82 4.48
CA GLN A 43 1.76 9.40 4.65
C GLN A 43 1.19 9.74 3.28
N LYS A 44 -0.06 9.31 3.07
CA LYS A 44 -0.72 9.61 1.82
C LYS A 44 -1.17 11.06 1.74
N SER A 45 -1.02 11.66 0.56
CA SER A 45 -1.35 13.06 0.31
C SER A 45 -2.84 13.32 0.03
N ASP A 46 -3.55 12.34 -0.52
CA ASP A 46 -4.91 12.50 -1.07
C ASP A 46 -6.04 12.10 -0.08
N GLY A 47 -5.71 11.85 1.19
CA GLY A 47 -6.68 11.48 2.24
C GLY A 47 -7.34 10.11 2.09
N LYS A 48 -7.07 9.38 1.00
CA LYS A 48 -7.63 8.05 0.74
C LYS A 48 -6.71 6.95 1.28
N PRO A 49 -7.16 5.70 1.45
CA PRO A 49 -6.25 4.60 1.77
C PRO A 49 -5.26 4.31 0.63
N PHE A 50 -4.11 3.72 0.97
CA PHE A 50 -3.17 3.14 0.01
C PHE A 50 -3.81 1.92 -0.67
N LYS A 51 -3.71 1.87 -2.01
CA LYS A 51 -4.20 0.74 -2.81
C LYS A 51 -3.41 -0.52 -2.46
N GLY A 52 -4.11 -1.62 -2.18
CA GLY A 52 -3.51 -2.93 -1.93
C GLY A 52 -2.80 -3.08 -0.58
N VAL A 53 -2.92 -2.12 0.35
CA VAL A 53 -2.39 -2.21 1.73
C VAL A 53 -3.54 -2.49 2.68
N ARG A 54 -3.40 -3.45 3.60
CA ARG A 54 -4.45 -3.78 4.57
C ARG A 54 -4.58 -2.69 5.64
N LYS A 55 -5.81 -2.40 6.09
CA LYS A 55 -6.04 -1.57 7.26
C LYS A 55 -5.67 -2.34 8.53
N GLU A 56 -5.08 -1.64 9.50
CA GLU A 56 -4.91 -2.17 10.86
C GLU A 56 -6.31 -2.33 11.50
N ARG A 57 -6.46 -3.36 12.33
CA ARG A 57 -7.67 -3.63 13.11
C ARG A 57 -7.43 -3.15 14.53
#